data_AF-A0A2A2T9W6-F1
#
_entry.id   AF-A0A2A2T9W6-F1
#
_cell.length_a   1.000
_cell.length_b   1.000
_cell.length_c   1.000
_cell.angle_alpha   90.00
_cell.angle_beta   90.00
_cell.angle_gamma   90.00
#
_symmetry.space_group_name_H-M   'P 1'
#
loop_
_entity.id
_entity.type
_entity.pdbx_description
1 polymer ?
#
loop_
_entity_poly.entity_id
_entity_poly.type
_entity_poly.pdbx_seq_one_letter_code
_entity_poly.pdbx_strand_id
1 'polypeptide(L)' 'MASTPHPIQYQGSKRSIASDILKFFPEKVERLVEPFAGTGAISVAASTRHVTQNFWFNDINKPYPLGKSG' A
#
# COMPACT_ATOMS: atom_id res chain seq x y z
N MET A 1 -7.71 -8.17 -16.16
CA MET A 1 -7.84 -7.30 -14.97
C MET A 1 -6.62 -6.41 -14.94
N ALA A 2 -6.76 -5.10 -15.16
CA ALA A 2 -5.63 -4.20 -15.28
C ALA A 2 -4.90 -4.10 -13.94
N SER A 3 -3.61 -4.45 -13.93
CA SER A 3 -2.79 -4.36 -12.74
C SER A 3 -2.51 -2.89 -12.43
N THR A 4 -2.94 -2.41 -11.27
CA THR A 4 -2.64 -1.04 -10.82
C THR A 4 -1.12 -0.82 -10.87
N PRO A 5 -0.63 0.23 -11.57
CA PRO A 5 0.79 0.46 -11.70
C PRO A 5 1.37 0.92 -10.36
N HIS A 6 2.45 0.27 -9.93
CA HIS A 6 3.25 0.68 -8.78
C HIS A 6 4.71 0.83 -9.22
N PRO A 7 5.35 1.98 -8.99
CA PRO A 7 6.63 2.32 -9.60
C PRO A 7 7.84 1.52 -9.07
N ILE A 8 7.73 0.76 -7.98
CA ILE A 8 8.88 0.08 -7.35
C ILE A 8 8.50 -1.35 -6.93
N GLN A 9 9.33 -2.33 -7.32
CA GLN A 9 9.25 -3.69 -6.77
C GLN A 9 9.93 -3.71 -5.40
N TYR A 10 9.18 -4.12 -4.37
CA TYR A 10 9.69 -4.27 -3.01
C TYR A 10 9.43 -5.71 -2.54
N GLN A 11 10.48 -6.37 -2.05
CA GLN A 11 10.35 -7.71 -1.48
C GLN A 11 9.40 -7.66 -0.28
N GLY A 12 8.44 -8.59 -0.21
CA GLY A 12 7.39 -8.56 0.81
C GLY A 12 6.22 -7.60 0.51
N SER A 13 6.10 -7.10 -0.72
CA SER A 13 4.91 -6.34 -1.13
C SER A 13 3.66 -7.20 -1.00
N LYS A 14 2.65 -6.67 -0.30
CA LYS A 14 1.34 -7.30 -0.10
C LYS A 14 0.47 -7.30 -1.37
N ARG A 15 0.99 -6.84 -2.51
CA ARG A 15 0.22 -6.60 -3.75
C ARG A 15 -0.54 -7.83 -4.26
N SER A 16 0.08 -9.02 -4.23
CA SER A 16 -0.56 -10.26 -4.69
C SER A 16 -1.76 -10.66 -3.84
N ILE A 17 -1.72 -10.37 -2.54
CA ILE A 17 -2.75 -10.75 -1.56
C ILE A 17 -3.63 -9.57 -1.11
N ALA A 18 -3.40 -8.35 -1.62
CA ALA A 18 -4.11 -7.14 -1.19
C ALA A 18 -5.62 -7.26 -1.38
N SER A 19 -6.05 -7.85 -2.50
CA SER A 19 -7.48 -8.09 -2.76
C SER A 19 -8.11 -9.07 -1.79
N ASP A 20 -7.35 -10.03 -1.26
CA ASP A 20 -7.83 -10.99 -0.27
C ASP A 20 -7.87 -10.37 1.12
N ILE A 21 -6.86 -9.58 1.49
CA ILE A 21 -6.84 -8.83 2.76
C ILE A 21 -8.06 -7.89 2.86
N LEU A 22 -8.40 -7.18 1.78
CA LEU A 22 -9.54 -6.26 1.78
C LEU A 22 -10.90 -6.95 1.96
N LYS A 23 -11.02 -8.27 1.76
CA LYS A 23 -12.27 -9.00 2.05
C LYS A 23 -12.58 -9.03 3.55
N PHE A 24 -11.58 -8.78 4.40
CA PHE A 24 -11.71 -8.71 5.84
C PHE A 24 -11.88 -7.28 6.36
N PHE A 25 -11.88 -6.27 5.48
CA PHE A 25 -12.13 -4.89 5.88
C PHE A 25 -13.64 -4.63 5.97
N PRO A 26 -14.07 -3.69 6.82
CA PRO A 26 -15.37 -3.05 6.66
C PRO A 26 -15.51 -2.44 5.26
N GLU A 27 -16.75 -2.31 4.76
CA GLU A 27 -17.01 -1.72 3.44
C GLU A 27 -16.47 -0.30 3.31
N LYS A 28 -16.53 0.48 4.40
CA LYS A 28 -15.95 1.82 4.50
C LYS A 28 -15.34 2.05 5.87
N VAL A 29 -14.27 2.84 5.90
CA VAL A 29 -13.63 3.34 7.12
C VAL A 29 -13.31 4.83 6.99
N GLU A 30 -13.33 5.54 8.11
CA GLU A 30 -13.00 6.97 8.12
C GLU A 30 -11.53 7.21 7.75
N ARG A 31 -10.62 6.36 8.24
CA ARG A 31 -9.18 6.44 7.97
C ARG A 31 -8.55 5.05 7.97
N LEU A 32 -7.61 4.82 7.05
CA LEU A 32 -6.71 3.66 7.09
C LEU A 32 -5.33 4.08 7.63
N VAL A 33 -4.84 3.40 8.66
CA VAL A 33 -3.53 3.65 9.27
C VAL A 33 -2.61 2.46 8.96
N GLU A 34 -1.55 2.68 8.18
CA GLU A 34 -0.53 1.66 7.89
C GLU A 34 0.77 1.98 8.67
N PRO A 35 1.02 1.34 9.83
CA PRO A 35 2.25 1.56 10.60
C PRO A 35 3.51 0.96 9.94
N PHE A 36 3.32 -0.02 9.05
CA PHE A 36 4.36 -0.72 8.28
C PHE A 36 3.93 -0.80 6.81
N ALA A 37 3.95 0.35 6.15
CA ALA A 37 3.30 0.51 4.87
C ALA A 37 4.05 -0.20 3.73
N GLY A 38 5.38 -0.28 3.78
CA GLY A 38 6.21 -0.76 2.68
C GLY A 38 5.91 0.03 1.40
N THR A 39 5.44 -0.66 0.35
CA THR A 39 4.99 -0.01 -0.91
C THR A 39 3.58 0.57 -0.87
N GLY A 40 2.85 0.48 0.25
CA GLY A 40 1.46 0.94 0.33
C GLY A 40 0.46 0.13 -0.48
N ALA A 41 0.75 -1.15 -0.73
CA ALA A 41 -0.10 -1.99 -1.57
C ALA A 41 -1.55 -2.06 -1.06
N ILE A 42 -1.76 -2.00 0.27
CA ILE A 42 -3.10 -2.01 0.87
C ILE A 42 -3.75 -0.63 0.74
N SER A 43 -3.05 0.48 1.04
CA SER A 43 -3.60 1.83 0.83
C SER A 43 -4.06 2.06 -0.61
N VAL A 44 -3.27 1.65 -1.60
CA VAL A 44 -3.66 1.79 -3.01
C VAL A 44 -4.86 0.91 -3.36
N ALA A 45 -4.89 -0.34 -2.89
CA ALA A 45 -6.03 -1.21 -3.12
C ALA A 45 -7.30 -0.68 -2.43
N ALA A 46 -7.19 -0.16 -1.20
CA ALA A 46 -8.28 0.43 -0.44
C ALA A 46 -8.82 1.72 -1.09
N SER A 47 -7.93 2.58 -1.61
CA SER A 47 -8.31 3.77 -2.38
C SER A 47 -9.02 3.39 -3.68
N THR A 48 -8.48 2.40 -4.42
CA THR A 48 -9.05 1.92 -5.69
C THR A 48 -10.44 1.30 -5.49
N ARG A 49 -10.67 0.64 -4.35
CA ARG A 49 -11.97 0.06 -3.99
C ARG A 49 -12.89 1.02 -3.22
N HIS A 50 -12.50 2.29 -3.09
CA HIS A 50 -13.26 3.31 -2.37
C HIS A 50 -13.61 2.98 -0.91
N VAL A 51 -12.77 2.16 -0.26
CA VAL A 51 -12.93 1.82 1.17
C VAL A 51 -12.67 3.06 2.04
N THR A 52 -11.68 3.87 1.67
CA THR A 52 -11.41 5.19 2.25
C THR A 52 -10.57 6.04 1.31
N GLN A 53 -10.51 7.35 1.57
CA GLN A 53 -9.60 8.30 0.90
C GLN A 53 -8.73 9.08 1.89
N ASN A 54 -8.70 8.64 3.15
CA ASN A 54 -7.97 9.29 4.24
C ASN A 54 -6.99 8.27 4.83
N PHE A 55 -5.70 8.58 4.74
CA PHE A 55 -4.63 7.62 5.02
C PHE A 55 -3.61 8.22 5.98
N TRP A 56 -3.18 7.42 6.96
CA TRP A 56 -1.95 7.66 7.71
C TRP A 56 -0.94 6.58 7.38
N PHE A 57 0.26 7.02 7.06
CA PHE A 57 1.25 6.19 6.42
C PHE A 57 2.57 6.30 7.19
N ASN A 58 3.10 5.17 7.62
CA ASN A 58 4.38 5.10 8.30
C ASN A 58 5.18 3.89 7.81
N ASP A 59 6.48 4.08 7.70
CA ASP A 59 7.45 3.02 7.52
C ASP A 59 8.77 3.46 8.16
N ILE A 60 9.50 2.53 8.79
CA ILE A 60 10.78 2.83 9.44
C ILE A 60 11.91 2.98 8.43
N ASN A 61 11.74 2.44 7.22
CA ASN A 61 12.75 2.53 6.18
C ASN A 61 12.87 3.98 5.72
N LYS A 62 14.10 4.52 5.84
CA LYS A 62 14.44 5.78 5.19
C LYS A 62 14.21 5.63 3.68
N PRO A 63 13.76 6.67 2.97
CA PRO A 63 13.62 6.61 1.52
C PRO A 63 14.92 6.05 0.94
N TYR A 64 14.80 4.99 0.15
CA TYR A 64 15.96 4.35 -0.47
C TYR A 64 16.69 5.46 -1.25
N PRO A 65 18.00 5.71 -0.99
CA PRO A 65 18.71 6.72 -1.74
C PRO A 65 18.66 6.34 -3.22
N LEU A 66 17.89 7.08 -4.00
CA LEU A 66 17.91 7.02 -5.45
C LEU A 66 19.30 7.49 -5.88
N GLY A 67 20.22 6.55 -6.03
CA GLY A 67 21.58 6.80 -6.48
C GLY A 67 22.63 6.75 -5.37
N LYS A 68 23.22 5.57 -5.19
CA LYS A 68 24.69 5.47 -5.13
C LYS A 68 25.12 4.49 -6.20
N SER A 69 25.35 5.01 -7.40
CA SER A 69 26.37 4.49 -8.29
C SER A 69 27.72 4.78 -7.62
N GLY A 70 28.35 3.75 -7.09
CA GLY A 70 29.69 3.76 -6.51
C GLY A 70 30.21 2.34 -6.51
#